data_AF-T0Z454-F1
#
_entry.id   AF-T0Z454-F1
#
_cell.length_a   1.000
_cell.length_b   1.000
_cell.length_c   1.000
_cell.angle_alpha   90.00
_cell.angle_beta   90.00
_cell.angle_gamma   90.00
#
_symmetry.space_group_name_H-M   'P 1'
#
loop_
_entity.id
_entity.type
_entity.pdbx_description
1 polymer ?
#
loop_
_entity_poly.entity_id
_entity_poly.type
_entity_poly.pdbx_seq_one_letter_code
_entity_poly.pdbx_strand_id
1 'polypeptide(L)'
;MILQAATEVAPSLFFSLLILTVSFLPIFILPGESGKMFSPLALTGTFATAAAALVSITLIPVLMVYFIKPNLFPSHWSRRLQIALAVVLAAVAGVAVFILAAHSPLLAQHRWTVAIAIMVLMLLLAVPQRIIHEQHNPISRVLQNGFAPVFRFAIRYRWVLIPIAAALVLSILWPFSRLGTQFTPQLWEGDLEYMPTPYPGLGITEARAILQQTDKIIMRFPEVASVFGQSGRAETATDDAPLGMMDTIVHLKSRDQWPYAAVPRFYAHWPHWLQWPFRHTF
;
A
#
# COMPACT_ATOMS: atom_id res chain seq x y z
N MET A 1 23.35 18.48 -22.19
CA MET A 1 21.99 18.68 -21.65
C MET A 1 21.61 17.63 -20.60
N ILE A 2 21.44 16.33 -20.93
CA ILE A 2 21.01 15.32 -19.93
C ILE A 2 22.00 15.18 -18.76
N LEU A 3 23.30 15.07 -19.05
CA LEU A 3 24.33 15.00 -18.00
C LEU A 3 24.36 16.27 -17.12
N GLN A 4 24.18 17.46 -17.71
CA GLN A 4 24.13 18.72 -16.96
C GLN A 4 22.91 18.79 -16.04
N ALA A 5 21.73 18.37 -16.54
CA ALA A 5 20.53 18.29 -15.73
C ALA A 5 20.68 17.27 -14.59
N ALA A 6 21.29 16.11 -14.88
CA ALA A 6 21.56 15.10 -13.87
C ALA A 6 22.52 15.63 -12.79
N THR A 7 23.59 16.36 -13.15
CA THR A 7 24.52 16.94 -12.18
C THR A 7 23.89 18.02 -11.30
N GLU A 8 22.90 18.75 -11.80
CA GLU A 8 22.23 19.81 -11.05
C GLU A 8 21.26 19.23 -10.00
N VAL A 9 20.56 18.15 -10.34
CA VAL A 9 19.49 17.59 -9.49
C VAL A 9 19.99 16.44 -8.58
N ALA A 10 21.04 15.71 -8.99
CA ALA A 10 21.52 14.53 -8.26
C ALA A 10 21.87 14.78 -6.78
N PRO A 11 22.57 15.87 -6.40
CA PRO A 11 22.85 16.14 -4.99
C PRO A 11 21.58 16.32 -4.17
N SER A 12 20.60 17.09 -4.67
CA SER A 12 19.34 17.36 -3.98
C SER A 12 18.54 16.07 -3.72
N LEU A 13 18.40 15.22 -4.74
CA LEU A 13 17.69 13.94 -4.61
C LEU A 13 18.39 12.98 -3.65
N PHE A 14 19.72 12.89 -3.72
CA PHE A 14 20.49 12.05 -2.81
C PHE A 14 20.34 12.47 -1.36
N PHE A 15 20.50 13.77 -1.06
CA PHE A 15 20.33 14.26 0.30
C PHE A 15 18.89 14.08 0.79
N SER A 16 17.89 14.28 -0.07
CA SER A 16 16.49 14.04 0.29
C SER A 16 16.24 12.57 0.66
N LEU A 17 16.71 11.62 -0.14
CA LEU A 17 16.57 10.19 0.14
C LEU A 17 17.41 9.74 1.34
N LEU A 18 18.57 10.36 1.56
CA LEU A 18 19.40 10.09 2.73
C LEU A 18 18.70 10.56 4.02
N ILE A 19 18.14 11.77 4.04
CA ILE A 19 17.37 12.28 5.18
C ILE A 19 16.16 11.39 5.45
N LEU A 20 15.46 10.94 4.40
CA LEU A 20 14.36 9.99 4.53
C LEU A 20 14.83 8.68 5.19
N THR A 21 15.96 8.15 4.74
CA THR A 21 16.56 6.92 5.27
C THR A 21 16.92 7.06 6.75
N VAL A 22 17.56 8.17 7.14
CA VAL A 22 17.93 8.45 8.54
C VAL A 22 16.69 8.65 9.42
N SER A 23 15.60 9.17 8.86
CA SER A 23 14.34 9.39 9.59
C SER A 23 13.67 8.10 10.07
N PHE A 24 14.01 6.94 9.49
CA PHE A 24 13.53 5.64 9.96
C PHE A 24 14.34 5.05 11.11
N LEU A 25 15.55 5.56 11.38
CA LEU A 25 16.45 5.02 12.40
C LEU A 25 15.84 4.95 13.82
N PRO A 26 15.03 5.93 14.28
CA PRO A 26 14.41 5.85 15.60
C PRO A 26 13.49 4.64 15.81
N ILE A 27 12.95 4.05 14.75
CA ILE A 27 12.05 2.88 14.85
C ILE A 27 12.79 1.67 15.43
N PHE A 28 14.10 1.55 15.20
CA PHE A 28 14.92 0.45 15.74
C PHE A 28 15.14 0.52 17.25
N ILE A 29 14.79 1.65 17.88
CA ILE A 29 14.89 1.84 19.32
C ILE A 29 13.65 1.29 20.04
N LEU A 30 12.56 0.99 19.31
CA LEU A 30 11.32 0.49 19.90
C LEU A 30 11.54 -0.88 20.59
N PRO A 31 11.23 -1.01 21.89
CA PRO A 31 11.39 -2.27 22.62
C PRO A 31 10.23 -3.23 22.38
N GLY A 32 10.44 -4.50 22.77
CA GLY A 32 9.38 -5.49 22.93
C GLY A 32 8.67 -5.88 21.63
N GLU A 33 7.35 -6.04 21.72
CA GLU A 33 6.50 -6.49 20.62
C GLU A 33 6.39 -5.44 19.50
N SER A 34 6.24 -4.15 19.84
CA SER A 34 6.21 -3.07 18.83
C SER A 34 7.48 -3.05 17.98
N GLY A 35 8.65 -3.24 18.60
CA GLY A 35 9.92 -3.35 17.87
C GLY A 35 9.94 -4.51 16.89
N LYS A 36 9.46 -5.70 17.30
CA LYS A 36 9.39 -6.88 16.42
C LYS A 36 8.43 -6.69 15.25
N MET A 37 7.32 -5.99 15.46
CA MET A 37 6.34 -5.69 14.42
C MET A 37 6.86 -4.67 13.39
N PHE A 38 7.51 -3.59 13.84
CA PHE A 38 7.91 -2.48 12.97
C PHE A 38 9.34 -2.56 12.44
N SER A 39 10.24 -3.34 13.07
CA SER A 39 11.63 -3.46 12.62
C SER A 39 11.77 -4.03 11.19
N PRO A 40 11.07 -5.10 10.78
CA PRO A 40 11.13 -5.58 9.39
C PRO A 40 10.66 -4.55 8.36
N LEU A 41 9.63 -3.77 8.71
CA LEU A 41 9.12 -2.67 7.88
C LEU A 41 10.17 -1.56 7.75
N ALA A 42 10.82 -1.19 8.85
CA ALA A 42 11.86 -0.18 8.86
C ALA A 42 13.11 -0.64 8.08
N LEU A 43 13.53 -1.91 8.22
CA LEU A 43 14.66 -2.48 7.47
C LEU A 43 14.40 -2.42 5.97
N THR A 44 13.26 -2.95 5.53
CA THR A 44 12.92 -2.99 4.10
C THR A 44 12.81 -1.59 3.51
N GLY A 45 12.15 -0.65 4.21
CA GLY A 45 12.09 0.75 3.80
C GLY A 45 13.48 1.39 3.69
N THR A 46 14.30 1.25 4.73
CA THR A 46 15.66 1.83 4.80
C THR A 46 16.57 1.27 3.72
N PHE A 47 16.61 -0.06 3.52
CA PHE A 47 17.42 -0.67 2.48
C PHE A 47 16.93 -0.29 1.08
N ALA A 48 15.61 -0.24 0.86
CA ALA A 48 15.05 0.16 -0.43
C ALA A 48 15.36 1.62 -0.76
N THR A 49 15.19 2.56 0.19
CA THR A 49 15.50 3.97 -0.03
C THR A 49 17.00 4.22 -0.18
N ALA A 50 17.84 3.52 0.59
CA ALA A 50 19.29 3.60 0.46
C ALA A 50 19.78 3.07 -0.91
N ALA A 51 19.26 1.91 -1.34
CA ALA A 51 19.56 1.37 -2.67
C ALA A 51 19.07 2.31 -3.78
N ALA A 52 17.86 2.87 -3.64
CA ALA A 52 17.32 3.85 -4.58
C ALA A 52 18.18 5.12 -4.65
N ALA A 53 18.70 5.61 -3.53
CA ALA A 53 19.61 6.76 -3.48
C ALA A 53 20.90 6.49 -4.26
N LEU A 54 21.50 5.31 -4.07
CA LEU A 54 22.70 4.89 -4.81
C LEU A 54 22.43 4.74 -6.30
N VAL A 55 21.35 4.04 -6.66
CA VAL A 55 20.90 3.85 -8.05
C VAL A 55 20.61 5.19 -8.73
N SER A 56 20.04 6.16 -8.00
CA SER A 56 19.68 7.47 -8.53
C SER A 56 20.86 8.33 -8.95
N ILE A 57 22.03 8.21 -8.31
CA ILE A 57 23.23 8.94 -8.75
C ILE A 57 24.04 8.14 -9.77
N THR A 58 24.02 6.81 -9.68
CA THR A 58 24.91 5.96 -10.48
C THR A 58 24.24 5.49 -11.77
N LEU A 59 23.25 4.60 -11.64
CA LEU A 59 22.65 3.90 -12.76
C LEU A 59 21.65 4.77 -13.51
N ILE A 60 20.81 5.55 -12.82
CA ILE A 60 19.76 6.35 -13.48
C ILE A 60 20.34 7.34 -14.50
N PRO A 61 21.38 8.16 -14.21
CA PRO A 61 21.92 9.09 -15.19
C PRO A 61 22.52 8.39 -16.42
N VAL A 62 23.17 7.24 -16.22
CA VAL A 62 23.73 6.42 -17.32
C VAL A 62 22.60 5.86 -18.19
N LEU A 63 21.56 5.29 -17.57
CA LEU A 63 20.40 4.77 -18.29
C LEU A 63 19.65 5.87 -19.03
N MET A 64 19.52 7.06 -18.45
CA MET A 64 18.90 8.21 -19.12
C MET A 64 19.64 8.59 -20.40
N VAL A 65 20.98 8.59 -20.40
CA VAL A 65 21.76 8.88 -21.62
C VAL A 65 21.56 7.81 -22.70
N TYR A 66 21.43 6.54 -22.31
CA TYR A 66 21.28 5.44 -23.26
C TYR A 66 19.86 5.35 -23.83
N PHE A 67 18.85 5.50 -22.98
CA PHE A 67 17.44 5.26 -23.32
C PHE A 67 16.67 6.51 -23.73
N ILE A 68 17.00 7.70 -23.21
CA ILE A 68 16.34 8.95 -23.60
C ILE A 68 16.99 9.50 -24.85
N LYS A 69 16.54 8.97 -25.99
CA LYS A 69 16.94 9.44 -27.33
C LYS A 69 15.76 10.11 -28.03
N PRO A 70 15.99 11.25 -28.70
CA PRO A 70 14.91 12.02 -29.32
C PRO A 70 14.16 11.24 -30.40
N ASN A 71 14.87 10.42 -31.20
CA ASN A 71 14.27 9.52 -32.19
C ASN A 71 15.12 8.23 -32.31
N LEU A 72 14.48 7.06 -32.24
CA LEU A 72 15.10 5.78 -32.62
C LEU A 72 15.06 5.53 -34.12
N PHE A 73 14.07 6.10 -34.82
CA PHE A 73 13.88 5.97 -36.26
C PHE A 73 14.38 7.21 -37.00
N PRO A 74 14.70 7.10 -38.31
CA PRO A 74 15.16 8.23 -39.10
C PRO A 74 14.19 9.41 -39.05
N SER A 75 14.72 10.63 -38.85
CA SER A 75 13.92 11.84 -38.61
C SER A 75 13.06 12.29 -39.80
N HIS A 76 13.33 11.77 -41.00
CA HIS A 76 12.58 12.09 -42.22
C HIS A 76 11.25 11.32 -42.34
N TRP A 77 10.98 10.36 -41.46
CA TRP A 77 9.74 9.56 -41.50
C TRP A 77 8.58 10.28 -40.81
N SER A 78 7.34 10.03 -41.29
CA SER A 78 6.15 10.62 -40.69
C SER A 78 5.91 10.12 -39.26
N ARG A 79 5.41 10.99 -38.38
CA ARG A 79 5.18 10.68 -36.96
C ARG A 79 4.26 9.48 -36.75
N ARG A 80 3.21 9.36 -37.58
CA ARG A 80 2.27 8.23 -37.52
C ARG A 80 2.97 6.92 -37.85
N LEU A 81 3.87 6.93 -38.83
CA LEU A 81 4.66 5.77 -39.21
C LEU A 81 5.63 5.36 -38.10
N GLN A 82 6.33 6.31 -37.46
CA GLN A 82 7.23 6.01 -36.35
C GLN A 82 6.50 5.41 -35.14
N ILE A 83 5.33 5.95 -34.78
CA ILE A 83 4.51 5.39 -33.71
C ILE A 83 3.98 4.00 -34.08
N ALA A 84 3.49 3.82 -35.31
CA ALA A 84 3.04 2.51 -35.78
C ALA A 84 4.17 1.48 -35.73
N LEU A 85 5.38 1.85 -36.17
CA LEU A 85 6.54 0.96 -36.13
C LEU A 85 6.97 0.64 -34.69
N ALA A 86 6.94 1.63 -33.78
CA ALA A 86 7.21 1.43 -32.36
C ALA A 86 6.21 0.46 -31.71
N VAL A 87 4.91 0.59 -32.02
CA VAL A 87 3.86 -0.32 -31.53
C VAL A 87 4.07 -1.73 -32.08
N VAL A 88 4.39 -1.86 -33.37
CA VAL A 88 4.69 -3.17 -33.99
C VAL A 88 5.93 -3.79 -33.35
N LEU A 89 7.01 -3.02 -33.15
CA LEU A 89 8.22 -3.49 -32.48
C LEU A 89 7.93 -3.96 -31.04
N ALA A 90 7.14 -3.19 -30.29
CA ALA A 90 6.74 -3.53 -28.93
C ALA A 90 5.87 -4.80 -28.89
N ALA A 91 4.92 -4.94 -29.81
CA ALA A 91 4.08 -6.13 -29.93
C ALA A 91 4.90 -7.37 -30.29
N VAL A 92 5.82 -7.26 -31.26
CA VAL A 92 6.72 -8.36 -31.66
C VAL A 92 7.62 -8.78 -30.50
N ALA A 93 8.20 -7.83 -29.76
CA ALA A 93 9.00 -8.12 -28.58
C ALA A 93 8.19 -8.80 -27.47
N GLY A 94 6.96 -8.32 -27.20
CA GLY A 94 6.05 -8.93 -26.23
C GLY A 94 5.67 -10.37 -26.60
N VAL A 95 5.36 -10.63 -27.87
CA VAL A 95 5.02 -11.98 -28.37
C VAL A 95 6.24 -12.91 -28.32
N ALA A 96 7.43 -12.43 -28.71
CA ALA A 96 8.66 -13.21 -28.63
C ALA A 96 8.97 -13.64 -27.19
N VAL A 97 8.83 -12.72 -26.23
CA VAL A 97 9.00 -13.00 -24.80
C VAL A 97 7.92 -13.96 -24.29
N PHE A 98 6.68 -13.81 -24.74
CA PHE A 98 5.59 -14.71 -24.36
C PHE A 98 5.86 -16.16 -24.80
N ILE A 99 6.45 -16.35 -25.98
CA ILE A 99 6.85 -17.67 -26.52
C ILE A 99 8.09 -18.20 -25.81
N LEU A 100 9.10 -17.37 -25.56
CA LEU A 100 10.32 -17.80 -24.86
C LEU A 100 10.05 -18.15 -23.39
N ALA A 101 9.20 -17.38 -22.71
CA ALA A 101 8.75 -17.64 -21.34
C ALA A 101 7.89 -18.92 -21.21
N ALA A 102 7.49 -19.53 -22.34
CA ALA A 102 6.87 -20.85 -22.36
C ALA A 102 7.85 -21.98 -22.02
N HIS A 103 9.12 -21.78 -22.36
CA HIS A 103 10.14 -22.84 -22.33
C HIS A 103 10.80 -22.97 -20.96
N SER A 104 10.59 -22.03 -20.05
CA SER A 104 11.13 -22.09 -18.69
C SER A 104 10.01 -22.28 -17.65
N PRO A 105 10.12 -23.30 -16.77
CA PRO A 105 9.07 -23.62 -15.80
C PRO A 105 8.84 -22.50 -14.76
N LEU A 106 9.84 -21.65 -14.51
CA LEU A 106 9.74 -20.52 -13.58
C LEU A 106 8.98 -19.33 -14.15
N LEU A 107 9.17 -19.00 -15.44
CA LEU A 107 8.47 -17.87 -16.05
C LEU A 107 7.07 -18.27 -16.53
N ALA A 108 6.76 -19.57 -16.60
CA ALA A 108 5.49 -20.08 -17.08
C ALA A 108 4.27 -19.54 -16.32
N GLN A 109 4.41 -19.32 -15.00
CA GLN A 109 3.35 -18.76 -14.16
C GLN A 109 3.14 -17.25 -14.39
N HIS A 110 4.16 -16.53 -14.85
CA HIS A 110 4.17 -15.06 -14.96
C HIS A 110 4.32 -14.58 -16.42
N ARG A 111 4.01 -15.44 -17.41
CA ARG A 111 4.25 -15.14 -18.84
C ARG A 111 3.58 -13.86 -19.31
N TRP A 112 2.34 -13.64 -18.90
CA TRP A 112 1.58 -12.44 -19.27
C TRP A 112 2.17 -11.18 -18.65
N THR A 113 2.57 -11.20 -17.38
CA THR A 113 3.13 -10.02 -16.72
C THR A 113 4.48 -9.64 -17.32
N VAL A 114 5.35 -10.61 -17.60
CA VAL A 114 6.66 -10.38 -18.23
C VAL A 114 6.51 -9.88 -19.67
N ALA A 115 5.59 -10.46 -20.45
CA ALA A 115 5.32 -10.04 -21.82
C ALA A 115 4.78 -8.60 -21.89
N ILE A 116 3.83 -8.26 -21.01
CA ILE A 116 3.28 -6.89 -20.91
C ILE A 116 4.37 -5.91 -20.46
N ALA A 117 5.17 -6.27 -19.46
CA ALA A 117 6.25 -5.42 -18.98
C ALA A 117 7.27 -5.09 -20.10
N ILE A 118 7.68 -6.08 -20.89
CA ILE A 118 8.60 -5.86 -22.02
C ILE A 118 7.92 -5.08 -23.15
N MET A 119 6.66 -5.35 -23.45
CA MET A 119 5.91 -4.59 -24.44
C MET A 119 5.82 -3.11 -24.05
N VAL A 120 5.49 -2.81 -22.79
CA VAL A 120 5.44 -1.43 -22.27
C VAL A 120 6.82 -0.78 -22.28
N LEU A 121 7.86 -1.50 -21.85
CA LEU A 121 9.23 -1.02 -21.90
C LEU A 121 9.66 -0.67 -23.33
N MET A 122 9.42 -1.58 -24.28
CA MET A 122 9.75 -1.37 -25.70
C MET A 122 8.94 -0.23 -26.30
N LEU A 123 7.67 -0.07 -25.93
CA LEU A 123 6.85 1.05 -26.36
C LEU A 123 7.40 2.38 -25.82
N LEU A 124 7.73 2.43 -24.52
CA LEU A 124 8.33 3.61 -23.89
C LEU A 124 9.65 4.00 -24.54
N LEU A 125 10.48 3.02 -24.90
CA LEU A 125 11.76 3.25 -25.56
C LEU A 125 11.59 3.67 -27.01
N ALA A 126 10.78 2.95 -27.80
CA ALA A 126 10.64 3.10 -29.24
C ALA A 126 9.82 4.32 -29.68
N VAL A 127 8.87 4.77 -28.85
CA VAL A 127 8.10 5.98 -29.13
C VAL A 127 9.02 7.20 -29.04
N PRO A 128 9.01 8.10 -30.05
CA PRO A 128 9.89 9.27 -30.06
C PRO A 128 9.68 10.17 -28.84
N GLN A 129 10.71 10.26 -28.00
CA GLN A 129 10.69 10.98 -26.73
C GLN A 129 11.10 12.44 -26.93
N ARG A 130 10.15 13.27 -27.37
CA ARG A 130 10.41 14.71 -27.55
C ARG A 130 10.27 15.45 -26.22
N ILE A 131 11.37 16.04 -25.74
CA ILE A 131 11.33 16.97 -24.62
C ILE A 131 10.69 18.28 -25.11
N ILE A 132 9.40 18.45 -24.82
CA ILE A 132 8.64 19.65 -25.15
C ILE A 132 8.96 20.71 -24.10
N HIS A 133 9.25 21.95 -24.52
CA HIS A 133 9.45 23.06 -23.60
C HIS A 133 8.15 23.31 -22.81
N GLU A 134 8.28 23.46 -21.50
CA GLU A 134 7.17 23.50 -20.54
C GLU A 134 6.06 24.51 -20.93
N GLN A 135 6.43 25.64 -21.54
CA GLN A 135 5.51 26.69 -21.98
C GLN A 135 4.54 26.29 -23.11
N HIS A 136 4.79 25.16 -23.79
CA HIS A 136 3.96 24.64 -24.87
C HIS A 136 2.94 23.60 -24.39
N ASN A 137 3.10 23.04 -23.19
CA ASN A 137 2.15 22.07 -22.66
C ASN A 137 0.94 22.80 -22.05
N PRO A 138 -0.29 22.57 -22.54
CA PRO A 138 -1.48 23.24 -22.01
C PRO A 138 -1.68 22.97 -20.51
N ILE A 139 -1.34 21.78 -20.03
CA ILE A 139 -1.46 21.42 -18.61
C ILE A 139 -0.49 22.25 -17.76
N SER A 140 0.80 22.27 -18.14
CA SER A 140 1.80 23.06 -17.45
C SER A 140 1.44 24.55 -17.44
N ARG A 141 0.92 25.08 -18.55
CA ARG A 141 0.48 26.48 -18.64
C ARG A 141 -0.67 26.78 -17.67
N VAL A 142 -1.68 25.91 -17.59
CA VAL A 142 -2.79 26.09 -16.65
C VAL A 142 -2.30 26.02 -15.20
N LEU A 143 -1.45 25.06 -14.86
CA LEU A 143 -0.87 24.93 -13.52
C LEU A 143 -0.03 26.15 -13.13
N GLN A 144 0.84 26.63 -14.02
CA GLN A 144 1.65 27.82 -13.79
C GLN A 144 0.81 29.09 -13.67
N ASN A 145 -0.19 29.25 -14.54
CA ASN A 145 -1.11 30.40 -14.50
C ASN A 145 -2.00 30.39 -13.26
N GLY A 146 -2.34 29.22 -12.71
CA GLY A 146 -3.04 29.08 -11.45
C GLY A 146 -2.14 29.30 -10.24
N PHE A 147 -0.91 28.78 -10.26
CA PHE A 147 0.04 28.91 -9.15
C PHE A 147 0.59 30.33 -9.01
N ALA A 148 0.95 30.99 -10.11
CA ALA A 148 1.55 32.32 -10.10
C ALA A 148 0.76 33.40 -9.32
N PRO A 149 -0.58 33.55 -9.50
CA PRO A 149 -1.34 34.53 -8.73
C PRO A 149 -1.41 34.16 -7.24
N VAL A 150 -1.56 32.88 -6.90
CA VAL A 150 -1.57 32.40 -5.50
C VAL A 150 -0.22 32.68 -4.82
N PHE A 151 0.88 32.40 -5.51
CA PHE A 151 2.22 32.68 -5.01
C PHE A 151 2.48 34.18 -4.79
N ARG A 152 2.08 35.04 -5.75
CA ARG A 152 2.20 36.49 -5.61
C ARG A 152 1.36 37.03 -4.47
N PHE A 153 0.12 36.52 -4.31
CA PHE A 153 -0.73 36.82 -3.16
C PHE A 153 -0.05 36.40 -1.86
N ALA A 154 0.57 35.21 -1.83
CA ALA A 154 1.23 34.69 -0.66
C ALA A 154 2.43 35.53 -0.20
N ILE A 155 3.26 35.97 -1.14
CA ILE A 155 4.40 36.86 -0.84
C ILE A 155 3.92 38.26 -0.40
N ARG A 156 2.86 38.78 -1.02
CA ARG A 156 2.31 40.11 -0.69
C ARG A 156 1.77 40.18 0.73
N TYR A 157 1.09 39.13 1.19
CA TYR A 157 0.47 39.06 2.52
C TYR A 157 1.21 38.12 3.48
N ARG A 158 2.53 37.94 3.31
CA ARG A 158 3.33 36.96 4.08
C ARG A 158 3.14 37.07 5.60
N TRP A 159 3.04 38.28 6.14
CA TRP A 159 2.89 38.53 7.58
C TRP A 159 1.51 38.15 8.12
N VAL A 160 0.49 38.07 7.26
CA VAL A 160 -0.86 37.58 7.61
C VAL A 160 -0.93 36.06 7.42
N LEU A 161 -0.28 35.52 6.40
CA LEU A 161 -0.32 34.09 6.11
C LEU A 161 0.51 33.24 7.08
N ILE A 162 1.65 33.74 7.55
CA ILE A 162 2.47 33.05 8.55
C ILE A 162 1.66 32.72 9.83
N PRO A 163 0.97 33.66 10.49
CA PRO A 163 0.19 33.33 11.68
C PRO A 163 -1.03 32.47 11.37
N ILE A 164 -1.67 32.61 10.20
CA ILE A 164 -2.76 31.72 9.78
C ILE A 164 -2.25 30.29 9.61
N ALA A 165 -1.11 30.09 8.95
CA ALA A 165 -0.50 28.78 8.78
C ALA A 165 -0.10 28.17 10.14
N ALA A 166 0.45 28.98 11.04
CA ALA A 166 0.74 28.55 12.41
C ALA A 166 -0.54 28.14 13.16
N ALA A 167 -1.62 28.92 13.06
CA ALA A 167 -2.90 28.58 13.67
C ALA A 167 -3.50 27.28 13.10
N LEU A 168 -3.36 27.05 11.79
CA LEU A 168 -3.78 25.80 11.16
C LEU A 168 -2.97 24.61 11.66
N VAL A 169 -1.65 24.74 11.81
CA VAL A 169 -0.81 23.69 12.39
C VAL A 169 -1.20 23.43 13.85
N LEU A 170 -1.43 24.47 14.64
CA LEU A 170 -1.87 24.34 16.03
C LEU A 170 -3.29 23.76 16.15
N SER A 171 -4.14 23.92 15.13
CA SER A 171 -5.48 23.32 15.12
C SER A 171 -5.44 21.79 15.19
N ILE A 172 -4.34 21.14 14.79
CA ILE A 172 -4.13 19.69 14.89
C ILE A 172 -4.21 19.21 16.35
N LEU A 173 -3.91 20.07 17.33
CA LEU A 173 -4.00 19.73 18.75
C LEU A 173 -5.43 19.36 19.17
N TRP A 174 -6.45 19.94 18.53
CA TRP A 174 -7.85 19.67 18.88
C TRP A 174 -8.30 18.26 18.46
N PRO A 175 -8.14 17.80 17.20
CA PRO A 175 -8.39 16.41 16.84
C PRO A 175 -7.50 15.44 17.61
N PHE A 176 -6.22 15.79 17.83
CA PHE A 176 -5.28 14.94 18.57
C PHE A 176 -5.79 14.64 19.99
N SER A 177 -6.38 15.63 20.68
CA SER A 177 -6.98 15.45 22.01
C SER A 177 -8.20 14.51 22.05
N ARG A 178 -8.78 14.18 20.90
CA ARG A 178 -9.97 13.32 20.78
C ARG A 178 -9.64 11.90 20.32
N LEU A 179 -8.39 11.62 19.97
CA LEU A 179 -7.97 10.30 19.53
C LEU A 179 -7.76 9.38 20.74
N GLY A 180 -8.36 8.19 20.69
CA GLY A 180 -8.06 7.13 21.65
C GLY A 180 -6.70 6.49 21.39
N THR A 181 -6.19 5.76 22.38
CA THR A 181 -4.97 4.97 22.26
C THR A 181 -5.32 3.50 22.12
N GLN A 182 -4.65 2.83 21.20
CA GLN A 182 -4.68 1.37 21.05
C GLN A 182 -3.27 0.91 20.69
N PHE A 183 -2.89 -0.30 21.11
CA PHE A 183 -1.56 -0.84 20.84
C PHE A 183 -1.35 -1.11 19.34
N THR A 184 -2.28 -1.84 18.74
CA THR A 184 -2.34 -2.17 17.31
C THR A 184 -3.79 -2.17 16.84
N PRO A 185 -4.06 -1.97 15.53
CA PRO A 185 -5.39 -2.20 14.99
C PRO A 185 -5.74 -3.68 15.09
N GLN A 186 -7.02 -3.98 15.34
CA GLN A 186 -7.51 -5.36 15.37
C GLN A 186 -7.30 -6.02 14.00
N LEU A 187 -6.57 -7.14 14.00
CA LEU A 187 -6.34 -7.94 12.81
C LEU A 187 -7.53 -8.89 12.61
N TRP A 188 -7.94 -9.02 11.35
CA TRP A 188 -8.96 -9.99 10.97
C TRP A 188 -8.27 -11.26 10.49
N GLU A 189 -8.37 -12.31 11.30
CA GLU A 189 -7.70 -13.60 11.04
C GLU A 189 -8.61 -14.60 10.32
N GLY A 190 -9.91 -14.31 10.22
CA GLY A 190 -10.92 -15.21 9.64
C GLY A 190 -11.57 -16.13 10.68
N ASP A 191 -10.94 -16.26 11.83
CA ASP A 191 -11.41 -17.06 12.96
C ASP A 191 -11.56 -16.17 14.20
N LEU A 192 -12.36 -16.63 15.16
CA LEU A 192 -12.53 -16.00 16.46
C LEU A 192 -12.31 -17.04 17.55
N GLU A 193 -11.60 -16.65 18.59
CA GLU A 193 -11.43 -17.47 19.78
C GLU A 193 -12.42 -17.02 20.86
N TYR A 194 -13.22 -17.96 21.37
CA TYR A 194 -14.18 -17.74 22.44
C TYR A 194 -13.75 -18.50 23.70
N MET A 195 -13.34 -17.73 24.72
CA MET A 195 -12.78 -18.27 25.98
C MET A 195 -13.64 -17.86 27.20
N PRO A 196 -14.74 -18.55 27.50
CA PRO A 196 -15.53 -18.27 28.69
C PRO A 196 -14.86 -18.82 29.95
N THR A 197 -14.96 -18.07 31.04
CA THR A 197 -14.42 -18.46 32.36
C THR A 197 -15.55 -18.80 33.34
N PRO A 198 -15.94 -20.08 33.47
CA PRO A 198 -16.94 -20.52 34.44
C PRO A 198 -16.41 -20.52 35.88
N TYR A 199 -17.31 -20.78 36.84
CA TYR A 199 -16.95 -20.82 38.26
C TYR A 199 -15.96 -21.96 38.58
N PRO A 200 -14.98 -21.71 39.48
CA PRO A 200 -14.07 -22.75 39.95
C PRO A 200 -14.81 -23.94 40.59
N GLY A 201 -14.32 -25.16 40.38
CA GLY A 201 -14.92 -26.38 40.94
C GLY A 201 -16.01 -27.04 40.09
N LEU A 202 -16.22 -26.56 38.86
CA LEU A 202 -17.12 -27.20 37.88
C LEU A 202 -16.70 -28.65 37.60
N GLY A 203 -17.64 -29.58 37.67
CA GLY A 203 -17.40 -30.98 37.33
C GLY A 203 -17.18 -31.18 35.83
N ILE A 204 -16.35 -32.16 35.45
CA ILE A 204 -16.01 -32.46 34.04
C ILE A 204 -17.25 -32.70 33.18
N THR A 205 -18.25 -33.41 33.72
CA THR A 205 -19.50 -33.72 33.01
C THR A 205 -20.28 -32.45 32.68
N GLU A 206 -20.35 -31.51 33.63
CA GLU A 206 -21.06 -30.24 33.44
C GLU A 206 -20.29 -29.33 32.49
N ALA A 207 -18.96 -29.27 32.62
CA ALA A 207 -18.10 -28.55 31.69
C ALA A 207 -18.30 -29.02 30.24
N ARG A 208 -18.35 -30.35 30.02
CA ARG A 208 -18.64 -30.94 28.71
C ARG A 208 -20.04 -30.58 28.21
N ALA A 209 -21.04 -30.59 29.09
CA ALA A 209 -22.42 -30.23 28.72
C ALA A 209 -22.52 -28.77 28.28
N ILE A 210 -21.93 -27.85 29.04
CA ILE A 210 -21.88 -26.42 28.75
C ILE A 210 -21.13 -26.16 27.44
N LEU A 211 -19.97 -26.80 27.24
CA LEU A 211 -19.20 -26.68 26.00
C LEU A 211 -20.04 -27.09 24.79
N GLN A 212 -20.64 -28.29 24.82
CA GLN A 212 -21.48 -28.78 23.72
C GLN A 212 -22.71 -27.90 23.47
N GLN A 213 -23.30 -27.35 24.52
CA GLN A 213 -24.43 -26.43 24.38
C GLN A 213 -23.99 -25.12 23.74
N THR A 214 -22.85 -24.58 24.15
CA THR A 214 -22.29 -23.33 23.63
C THR A 214 -21.88 -23.49 22.17
N ASP A 215 -21.20 -24.57 21.81
CA ASP A 215 -20.85 -24.89 20.41
C ASP A 215 -22.09 -24.95 19.51
N LYS A 216 -23.16 -25.60 19.97
CA LYS A 216 -24.43 -25.67 19.25
C LYS A 216 -25.09 -24.30 19.10
N ILE A 217 -24.93 -23.40 20.06
CA ILE A 217 -25.45 -22.03 19.99
C ILE A 217 -24.64 -21.23 18.97
N ILE A 218 -23.31 -21.31 19.04
CA ILE A 218 -22.40 -20.60 18.14
C ILE A 218 -22.64 -21.05 16.68
N MET A 219 -22.82 -22.35 16.45
CA MET A 219 -23.09 -22.90 15.11
C MET A 219 -24.42 -22.45 14.50
N ARG A 220 -25.33 -21.83 15.26
CA ARG A 220 -26.58 -21.26 14.72
C ARG A 220 -26.36 -19.94 13.98
N PHE A 221 -25.25 -19.24 14.24
CA PHE A 221 -24.96 -17.98 13.56
C PHE A 221 -24.60 -18.25 12.08
N PRO A 222 -25.25 -17.58 11.12
CA PRO A 222 -25.05 -17.86 9.70
C PRO A 222 -23.63 -17.53 9.20
N GLU A 223 -22.89 -16.68 9.90
CA GLU A 223 -21.50 -16.32 9.62
C GLU A 223 -20.51 -17.43 9.96
N VAL A 224 -20.88 -18.37 10.83
CA VAL A 224 -20.00 -19.42 11.35
C VAL A 224 -19.97 -20.59 10.37
N ALA A 225 -18.76 -21.06 10.05
CA ALA A 225 -18.49 -22.22 9.20
C ALA A 225 -18.32 -23.50 10.00
N SER A 226 -17.57 -23.45 11.11
CA SER A 226 -17.38 -24.57 12.02
C SER A 226 -16.96 -24.09 13.42
N VAL A 227 -17.22 -24.91 14.42
CA VAL A 227 -16.88 -24.64 15.82
C VAL A 227 -16.11 -25.82 16.38
N PHE A 228 -14.98 -25.55 17.03
CA PHE A 228 -14.17 -26.55 17.72
C PHE A 228 -13.96 -26.12 19.17
N GLY A 229 -14.76 -26.70 20.08
CA GLY A 229 -14.66 -26.48 21.51
C GLY A 229 -13.71 -27.46 22.20
N GLN A 230 -12.85 -26.94 23.08
CA GLN A 230 -12.00 -27.67 23.99
C GLN A 230 -12.31 -27.25 25.43
N SER A 231 -12.24 -28.19 26.38
CA SER A 231 -12.32 -27.89 27.82
C SER A 231 -11.14 -28.54 28.53
N GLY A 232 -10.45 -27.75 29.33
CA GLY A 232 -9.13 -28.13 29.86
C GLY A 232 -8.06 -28.13 28.78
N ARG A 233 -6.97 -28.87 29.05
CA ARG A 233 -5.75 -28.85 28.26
C ARG A 233 -5.63 -29.98 27.25
N ALA A 234 -4.86 -29.73 26.20
CA ALA A 234 -4.27 -30.74 25.33
C ALA A 234 -3.07 -31.44 26.00
N GLU A 235 -2.65 -32.57 25.44
CA GLU A 235 -1.46 -33.33 25.91
C GLU A 235 -0.15 -32.66 25.46
N THR A 236 0.06 -31.41 25.87
CA THR A 236 1.26 -30.61 25.58
C THR A 236 1.63 -29.74 26.77
N ALA A 237 2.93 -29.44 26.91
CA ALA A 237 3.41 -28.53 27.95
C ALA A 237 3.07 -27.05 27.66
N THR A 238 2.61 -26.73 26.45
CA THR A 238 2.21 -25.37 26.06
C THR A 238 0.79 -25.01 26.43
N ASP A 239 0.00 -25.97 26.92
CA ASP A 239 -1.41 -25.80 27.29
C ASP A 239 -1.57 -26.25 28.76
N ASP A 240 -1.73 -25.28 29.65
CA ASP A 240 -1.94 -25.48 31.08
C ASP A 240 -3.38 -25.16 31.51
N ALA A 241 -4.32 -25.12 30.55
CA ALA A 241 -5.71 -24.76 30.82
C ALA A 241 -6.35 -25.72 31.85
N PRO A 242 -6.95 -25.20 32.94
CA PRO A 242 -7.67 -26.02 33.90
C PRO A 242 -8.97 -26.54 33.28
N LEU A 243 -9.52 -27.63 33.81
CA LEU A 243 -10.80 -28.21 33.33
C LEU A 243 -11.98 -27.23 33.39
N GLY A 244 -11.91 -26.22 34.26
CA GLY A 244 -12.87 -25.12 34.34
C GLY A 244 -12.60 -23.98 33.35
N MET A 245 -11.73 -24.15 32.36
CA MET A 245 -11.51 -23.21 31.27
C MET A 245 -11.90 -23.89 29.96
N MET A 246 -12.58 -23.14 29.10
CA MET A 246 -13.04 -23.63 27.81
C MET A 246 -12.49 -22.71 26.74
N ASP A 247 -11.94 -23.29 25.69
CA ASP A 247 -11.38 -22.57 24.56
C ASP A 247 -12.08 -23.08 23.31
N THR A 248 -12.81 -22.19 22.64
CA THR A 248 -13.59 -22.55 21.45
C THR A 248 -13.12 -21.76 20.26
N ILE A 249 -12.57 -22.46 19.26
CA ILE A 249 -12.15 -21.86 18.00
C ILE A 249 -13.37 -21.84 17.06
N VAL A 250 -13.78 -20.64 16.66
CA VAL A 250 -14.92 -20.38 15.79
C VAL A 250 -14.40 -19.95 14.43
N HIS A 251 -14.50 -20.85 13.46
CA HIS A 251 -14.13 -20.53 12.07
C HIS A 251 -15.28 -19.80 11.38
N LEU A 252 -15.02 -18.63 10.81
CA LEU A 252 -16.02 -17.86 10.09
C LEU A 252 -15.95 -18.15 8.58
N LYS A 253 -17.08 -17.98 7.91
CA LYS A 253 -17.13 -17.98 6.43
C LYS A 253 -16.38 -16.76 5.88
N SER A 254 -16.01 -16.81 4.60
CA SER A 254 -15.55 -15.58 3.91
C SER A 254 -16.61 -14.48 4.03
N ARG A 255 -16.17 -13.24 4.20
CA ARG A 255 -17.05 -12.07 4.37
C ARG A 255 -18.07 -11.90 3.25
N ASP A 256 -17.75 -12.39 2.05
CA ASP A 256 -18.63 -12.32 0.87
C ASP A 256 -19.90 -13.18 1.04
N GLN A 257 -19.87 -14.14 1.96
CA GLN A 257 -20.98 -15.05 2.25
C GLN A 257 -21.78 -14.61 3.49
N TRP A 258 -21.40 -13.51 4.13
CA TRP A 258 -22.08 -13.04 5.33
C TRP A 258 -23.45 -12.43 4.97
N PRO A 259 -24.44 -12.56 5.85
CA PRO A 259 -25.69 -11.83 5.69
C PRO A 259 -25.43 -10.32 5.60
N TYR A 260 -26.20 -9.64 4.76
CA TYR A 260 -26.09 -8.19 4.66
C TYR A 260 -26.53 -7.52 5.99
N ALA A 261 -25.56 -6.94 6.70
CA ALA A 261 -25.82 -6.13 7.88
C ALA A 261 -25.59 -4.64 7.54
N ALA A 262 -26.66 -3.84 7.63
CA ALA A 262 -26.55 -2.40 7.45
C ALA A 262 -25.87 -1.78 8.67
N VAL A 263 -24.56 -1.49 8.57
CA VAL A 263 -23.83 -0.75 9.61
C VAL A 263 -24.08 0.75 9.42
N PRO A 264 -24.66 1.47 10.40
CA PRO A 264 -24.86 2.90 10.29
C PRO A 264 -23.51 3.62 10.25
N ARG A 265 -23.21 4.26 9.13
CA ARG A 265 -21.97 5.04 8.93
C ARG A 265 -22.19 6.50 9.30
N PHE A 266 -21.11 7.23 9.59
CA PHE A 266 -21.18 8.66 9.92
C PHE A 266 -21.82 9.51 8.80
N TYR A 267 -21.70 9.08 7.55
CA TYR A 267 -22.30 9.71 6.37
C TYR A 267 -23.70 9.19 6.03
N ALA A 268 -24.29 8.29 6.83
CA ALA A 268 -25.61 7.70 6.55
C ALA A 268 -26.72 8.75 6.43
N HIS A 269 -26.56 9.89 7.12
CA HIS A 269 -27.51 11.00 7.13
C HIS A 269 -27.28 12.03 6.01
N TRP A 270 -26.24 11.86 5.18
CA TRP A 270 -25.91 12.82 4.12
C TRP A 270 -26.75 12.58 2.86
N PRO A 271 -26.97 13.62 2.03
CA PRO A 271 -27.58 13.43 0.71
C PRO A 271 -26.82 12.40 -0.15
N HIS A 272 -27.54 11.59 -0.92
CA HIS A 272 -26.99 10.46 -1.70
C HIS A 272 -25.74 10.79 -2.55
N TRP A 273 -25.69 11.98 -3.15
CA TRP A 273 -24.58 12.42 -4.00
C TRP A 273 -23.27 12.61 -3.22
N LEU A 274 -23.36 12.97 -1.94
CA LEU A 274 -22.20 13.17 -1.06
C LEU A 274 -21.71 11.86 -0.44
N GLN A 275 -22.55 10.81 -0.45
CA GLN A 275 -22.20 9.48 0.05
C GLN A 275 -21.36 8.67 -0.96
N TRP A 276 -21.52 8.92 -2.27
CA TRP A 276 -20.88 8.15 -3.35
C TRP A 276 -19.37 7.89 -3.16
N PRO A 277 -18.53 8.89 -2.82
CA PRO A 277 -17.09 8.63 -2.64
C PRO A 277 -16.77 7.78 -1.41
N PHE A 278 -17.64 7.73 -0.39
CA PHE A 278 -17.38 7.02 0.87
C PHE A 278 -17.93 5.59 0.90
N ARG A 279 -18.82 5.22 -0.04
CA ARG A 279 -19.45 3.89 -0.11
C ARG A 279 -18.49 2.75 -0.42
N HIS A 280 -17.39 3.03 -1.10
CA HIS A 280 -16.40 2.02 -1.50
C HIS A 280 -15.19 1.95 -0.58
N THR A 281 -15.05 2.90 0.34
CA THR A 281 -13.88 3.02 1.22
C THR A 281 -14.14 2.49 2.63
N PHE A 282 -15.39 2.47 3.07
CA PHE A 282 -15.78 2.19 4.46
C PHE A 282 -16.79 1.07 4.60
#